data_AF-A0A7C0WJ88-F1
#
_entry.id   AF-A0A7C0WJ88-F1
#
_cell.length_a   1.000
_cell.length_b   1.000
_cell.length_c   1.000
_cell.angle_alpha   90.00
_cell.angle_beta   90.00
_cell.angle_gamma   90.00
#
_symmetry.space_group_name_H-M   'P 1'
#
loop_
_entity.id
_entity.type
_entity.pdbx_description
1 polymer ?
#
loop_
_entity_poly.entity_id
_entity_poly.type
_entity_poly.pdbx_seq_one_letter_code
_entity_poly.pdbx_strand_id
1 'polypeptide(L)'
;MQKKILFFIAVSFISGLPLFAQKSDVSVTVYNQNLALVRDVRELSVKKGEQLLYFRDVAAQIDPTSVHLRSLTAPQSFAVLEQNFEYDLVNGDKVLRKYVDHEIELFTAGKDTLRGVLLSAGNELVLSLPNGEIRMLPKKDVRAMNFPRLPEGLITRPTLVWLVRSNKKQDHRIETEYLTKGLNWHTEYVSILNDAETKMDITAWVSVENNSGAIYH
;
A
#
# COMPACT_ATOMS: atom_id res chain seq x y z
N MET A 1 60.18 -37.20 16.31
CA MET A 1 59.76 -35.84 15.94
C MET A 1 58.47 -35.93 15.13
N GLN A 2 57.31 -35.73 15.77
CA GLN A 2 56.02 -35.52 15.09
C GLN A 2 55.28 -34.41 15.85
N LYS A 3 54.97 -33.30 15.17
CA LYS A 3 54.16 -32.21 15.73
C LYS A 3 52.71 -32.43 15.29
N LYS A 4 51.82 -32.66 16.25
CA LYS A 4 50.37 -32.64 16.04
C LYS A 4 49.87 -31.22 16.32
N ILE A 5 49.19 -30.61 15.36
CA ILE A 5 48.53 -29.31 15.50
C ILE A 5 47.05 -29.58 15.81
N LEU A 6 46.58 -29.06 16.93
CA LEU A 6 45.18 -29.13 17.36
C LEU A 6 44.49 -27.80 16.96
N PHE A 7 43.44 -27.86 16.15
CA PHE A 7 42.61 -26.69 15.84
C PHE A 7 41.38 -26.69 16.76
N PHE A 8 41.23 -25.64 17.57
CA PHE A 8 40.03 -25.37 18.36
C PHE A 8 39.12 -24.43 17.54
N ILE A 9 37.90 -24.87 17.22
CA ILE A 9 36.85 -24.00 16.65
C ILE A 9 35.99 -23.52 17.82
N ALA A 10 36.04 -22.22 18.11
CA ALA A 10 35.12 -21.57 19.04
C ALA A 10 33.85 -21.16 18.27
N VAL A 11 32.71 -21.73 18.63
CA VAL A 11 31.40 -21.32 18.12
C VAL A 11 30.85 -20.25 19.07
N SER A 12 30.88 -18.99 18.66
CA SER A 12 30.19 -17.91 19.36
C SER A 12 28.70 -17.94 19.02
N PHE A 13 27.87 -18.18 20.04
CA PHE A 13 26.42 -18.04 19.96
C PHE A 13 26.06 -16.55 20.04
N ILE A 14 25.76 -15.91 18.90
CA ILE A 14 25.16 -14.58 18.88
C ILE A 14 23.66 -14.77 19.10
N SER A 15 23.21 -14.53 20.33
CA SER A 15 21.79 -14.46 20.66
C SER A 15 21.18 -13.20 20.05
N GLY A 16 20.62 -13.33 18.84
CA GLY A 16 19.79 -12.29 18.24
C GLY A 16 18.49 -12.13 19.03
N LEU A 17 18.20 -10.90 19.47
CA LEU A 17 16.88 -10.53 19.99
C LEU A 17 15.83 -10.85 18.92
N PRO A 18 14.71 -11.49 19.27
CA PRO A 18 13.63 -11.68 18.30
C PRO A 18 13.07 -10.31 17.91
N LEU A 19 13.38 -9.87 16.68
CA LEU A 19 12.52 -8.93 15.98
C LEU A 19 11.15 -9.59 15.89
N PHE A 20 10.13 -8.97 16.47
CA PHE A 20 8.75 -9.30 16.16
C PHE A 20 8.51 -8.97 14.68
N ALA A 21 8.86 -9.90 13.80
CA ALA A 21 8.38 -9.91 12.44
C ALA A 21 6.88 -10.17 12.51
N GLN A 22 6.07 -9.15 12.21
CA GLN A 22 4.68 -9.37 11.88
C GLN A 22 4.68 -10.33 10.68
N LYS A 23 4.33 -11.60 10.91
CA LYS A 23 4.33 -12.62 9.88
C LYS A 23 3.10 -12.40 8.99
N SER A 24 3.21 -11.45 8.06
CA SER A 24 2.30 -11.35 6.94
C SER A 24 2.57 -12.53 6.01
N ASP A 25 1.53 -13.32 5.73
CA ASP A 25 1.59 -14.42 4.78
C ASP A 25 0.82 -13.97 3.53
N VAL A 26 1.57 -13.58 2.50
CA VAL A 26 1.02 -13.06 1.25
C VAL A 26 1.32 -14.05 0.14
N SER A 27 0.28 -14.49 -0.54
CA SER A 27 0.41 -15.34 -1.73
C SER A 27 -0.27 -14.69 -2.92
N VAL A 28 0.39 -14.74 -4.07
CA VAL A 28 -0.10 -14.18 -5.32
C VAL A 28 -0.17 -15.28 -6.36
N THR A 29 -1.35 -15.47 -6.96
CA THR A 29 -1.53 -16.33 -8.14
C THR A 29 -1.72 -15.43 -9.34
N VAL A 30 -0.76 -15.46 -10.28
CA VAL A 30 -0.82 -14.65 -11.50
C VAL A 30 -1.42 -15.48 -12.63
N TYR A 31 -2.52 -14.99 -13.20
CA TYR A 31 -3.16 -15.59 -14.37
C TYR A 31 -2.70 -14.89 -15.65
N ASN A 32 -3.07 -15.47 -16.78
CA ASN A 32 -2.94 -14.79 -18.07
C ASN A 32 -3.92 -13.61 -18.13
N GLN A 33 -3.68 -12.69 -19.08
CA GLN A 33 -4.58 -11.55 -19.35
C GLN A 33 -4.65 -10.52 -18.21
N ASN A 34 -3.52 -10.22 -17.57
CA ASN A 34 -3.39 -9.11 -16.63
C ASN A 34 -4.33 -9.23 -15.41
N LEU A 35 -4.49 -10.44 -14.89
CA LEU A 35 -5.32 -10.76 -13.72
C LEU A 35 -4.49 -11.54 -12.71
N ALA A 36 -4.60 -11.19 -11.43
CA ALA A 36 -4.00 -11.94 -10.35
C ALA A 36 -4.94 -12.01 -9.14
N LEU A 37 -4.85 -13.12 -8.40
CA LEU A 37 -5.50 -13.31 -7.11
C LEU A 37 -4.46 -13.07 -6.02
N VAL A 38 -4.76 -12.15 -5.12
CA VAL A 38 -3.95 -11.87 -3.93
C VAL A 38 -4.69 -12.39 -2.71
N ARG A 39 -3.95 -13.10 -1.87
CA ARG A 39 -4.40 -13.56 -0.56
C ARG A 39 -3.40 -13.04 0.47
N ASP A 40 -3.86 -12.17 1.35
CA ASP A 40 -3.07 -11.47 2.36
C ASP A 40 -3.60 -11.82 3.76
N VAL A 41 -2.76 -12.47 4.57
CA VAL A 41 -3.09 -12.82 5.96
C VAL A 41 -2.31 -11.95 6.92
N ARG A 42 -3.03 -11.16 7.71
CA ARG A 42 -2.47 -10.27 8.75
C ARG A 42 -2.93 -10.69 10.14
N GLU A 43 -2.02 -10.59 11.10
CA GLU A 43 -2.37 -10.70 12.52
C GLU A 43 -2.77 -9.34 13.08
N LEU A 44 -4.00 -9.26 13.60
CA LEU A 44 -4.61 -8.03 14.10
C LEU A 44 -5.28 -8.29 15.46
N SER A 45 -5.04 -7.40 16.42
CA SER A 45 -5.75 -7.42 17.71
C SER A 45 -7.12 -6.76 17.57
N VAL A 46 -8.18 -7.55 17.70
CA VAL A 46 -9.56 -7.10 17.50
C VAL A 46 -10.23 -6.96 18.86
N LYS A 47 -10.72 -5.76 19.17
CA LYS A 47 -11.48 -5.49 20.40
C LYS A 47 -12.88 -6.12 20.35
N LYS A 48 -13.48 -6.40 21.50
CA LYS A 48 -14.92 -6.70 21.59
C LYS A 48 -15.73 -5.47 21.16
N GLY A 49 -16.81 -5.69 20.42
CA GLY A 49 -17.67 -4.64 19.86
C GLY A 49 -17.29 -4.30 18.42
N GLU A 50 -17.75 -3.14 17.97
CA GLU A 50 -17.49 -2.62 16.63
C GLU A 50 -16.18 -1.85 16.56
N GLN A 51 -15.44 -2.01 15.46
CA GLN A 51 -14.29 -1.18 15.17
C GLN A 51 -14.01 -1.13 13.67
N LEU A 52 -13.28 -0.08 13.26
CA LEU A 52 -12.75 0.02 11.91
C LEU A 52 -11.39 -0.69 11.81
N LEU A 53 -11.22 -1.50 10.76
CA LEU A 53 -9.94 -2.07 10.36
C LEU A 53 -9.47 -1.40 9.07
N TYR A 54 -8.19 -1.07 9.01
CA TYR A 54 -7.56 -0.42 7.86
C TYR A 54 -6.49 -1.34 7.27
N PHE A 55 -6.75 -1.84 6.07
CA PHE A 55 -5.83 -2.66 5.30
C PHE A 55 -5.14 -1.79 4.26
N ARG A 56 -3.97 -1.26 4.63
CA ARG A 56 -3.11 -0.44 3.78
C ARG A 56 -2.20 -1.31 2.91
N ASP A 57 -1.59 -0.68 1.91
CA ASP A 57 -0.61 -1.30 1.01
C ASP A 57 -1.22 -2.46 0.18
N VAL A 58 -2.52 -2.34 -0.15
CA VAL A 58 -3.18 -3.24 -1.10
C VAL A 58 -2.92 -2.78 -2.53
N ALA A 59 -3.20 -3.65 -3.50
CA ALA A 59 -2.99 -3.33 -4.91
C ALA A 59 -3.79 -2.09 -5.33
N ALA A 60 -3.16 -1.19 -6.07
CA ALA A 60 -3.82 -0.02 -6.63
C ALA A 60 -4.84 -0.40 -7.70
N GLN A 61 -4.58 -1.48 -8.45
CA GLN A 61 -5.49 -1.98 -9.49
C GLN A 61 -6.42 -3.09 -8.99
N ILE A 62 -6.72 -3.10 -7.69
CA ILE A 62 -7.68 -4.04 -7.08
C ILE A 62 -9.05 -3.92 -7.74
N ASP A 63 -9.72 -5.06 -7.94
CA ASP A 63 -11.13 -5.10 -8.26
C ASP A 63 -11.94 -5.03 -6.95
N PRO A 64 -12.58 -3.89 -6.64
CA PRO A 64 -13.28 -3.72 -5.36
C PRO A 64 -14.47 -4.68 -5.18
N THR A 65 -15.00 -5.24 -6.27
CA THR A 65 -16.14 -6.17 -6.23
C THR A 65 -15.72 -7.60 -5.88
N SER A 66 -14.43 -7.89 -5.95
CA SER A 66 -13.86 -9.22 -5.66
C SER A 66 -13.38 -9.39 -4.22
N VAL A 67 -13.40 -8.32 -3.43
CA VAL A 67 -12.75 -8.30 -2.12
C VAL A 67 -13.57 -9.08 -1.10
N HIS A 68 -12.91 -9.99 -0.41
CA HIS A 68 -13.49 -10.80 0.65
C HIS A 68 -12.59 -10.81 1.88
N LEU A 69 -13.16 -10.62 3.06
CA LEU A 69 -12.43 -10.63 4.33
C LEU A 69 -13.02 -11.68 5.28
N ARG A 70 -12.15 -12.49 5.89
CA ARG A 70 -12.55 -13.45 6.93
C ARG A 70 -11.52 -13.60 8.03
N SER A 71 -11.98 -13.97 9.22
CA SER A 71 -11.08 -14.44 10.27
C SER A 71 -10.80 -15.94 10.13
N LEU A 72 -9.53 -16.32 10.12
CA LEU A 72 -9.08 -17.71 10.18
C LEU A 72 -9.07 -18.26 11.62
N THR A 73 -8.82 -17.39 12.61
CA THR A 73 -8.74 -17.80 14.02
C THR A 73 -10.12 -18.09 14.62
N ALA A 74 -11.11 -17.23 14.36
CA ALA A 74 -12.41 -17.36 15.01
C ALA A 74 -13.56 -16.81 14.14
N PRO A 75 -13.90 -17.51 13.04
CA PRO A 75 -14.90 -17.06 12.06
C PRO A 75 -16.27 -16.75 12.67
N GLN A 76 -16.73 -17.56 13.63
CA GLN A 76 -18.06 -17.39 14.25
C GLN A 76 -18.15 -16.19 15.20
N SER A 77 -17.01 -15.67 15.66
CA SER A 77 -16.95 -14.53 16.58
C SER A 77 -16.67 -13.20 15.90
N PHE A 78 -16.50 -13.20 14.58
CA PHE A 78 -16.09 -12.05 13.79
C PHE A 78 -17.06 -11.84 12.63
N ALA A 79 -17.71 -10.68 12.59
CA ALA A 79 -18.63 -10.31 11.52
C ALA A 79 -18.13 -9.05 10.82
N VAL A 80 -18.16 -9.07 9.49
CA VAL A 80 -18.01 -7.86 8.67
C VAL A 80 -19.38 -7.21 8.58
N LEU A 81 -19.48 -5.95 9.03
CA LEU A 81 -20.71 -5.17 8.98
C LEU A 81 -20.74 -4.30 7.72
N GLU A 82 -19.61 -3.66 7.40
CA GLU A 82 -19.46 -2.81 6.22
C GLU A 82 -18.10 -3.01 5.56
N GLN A 83 -18.09 -2.86 4.24
CA GLN A 83 -16.91 -2.89 3.39
C GLN A 83 -16.87 -1.60 2.57
N ASN A 84 -15.76 -0.87 2.66
CA ASN A 84 -15.52 0.32 1.87
C ASN A 84 -14.12 0.27 1.25
N PHE A 85 -14.04 0.57 -0.05
CA PHE A 85 -12.76 0.68 -0.75
C PHE A 85 -12.46 2.15 -1.02
N GLU A 86 -11.44 2.65 -0.33
CA GLU A 86 -11.00 4.03 -0.49
C GLU A 86 -9.91 4.10 -1.56
N TYR A 87 -10.34 4.19 -2.81
CA TYR A 87 -9.46 4.39 -3.97
C TYR A 87 -8.98 5.82 -4.12
N ASP A 88 -9.57 6.76 -3.38
CA ASP A 88 -9.46 8.18 -3.65
C ASP A 88 -8.13 8.74 -3.09
N LEU A 89 -7.02 8.35 -3.71
CA LEU A 89 -5.65 8.72 -3.36
C LEU A 89 -5.45 10.23 -3.30
N VAL A 90 -4.61 10.68 -2.38
CA VAL A 90 -4.22 12.10 -2.29
C VAL A 90 -3.78 12.64 -3.65
N ASN A 91 -4.45 13.69 -4.10
CA ASN A 91 -4.03 14.53 -5.22
C ASN A 91 -4.01 16.00 -4.76
N GLY A 92 -3.33 16.87 -5.51
CA GLY A 92 -3.18 18.28 -5.12
C GLY A 92 -4.51 18.99 -4.87
N ASP A 93 -5.54 18.68 -5.66
CA ASP A 93 -6.87 19.29 -5.50
C ASP A 93 -7.58 18.86 -4.21
N LYS A 94 -7.36 17.64 -3.71
CA LYS A 94 -7.92 17.20 -2.42
C LYS A 94 -7.20 17.81 -1.24
N VAL A 95 -5.87 17.89 -1.33
CA VAL A 95 -5.07 18.58 -0.31
C VAL A 95 -5.60 20.00 -0.19
N LEU A 96 -5.71 20.72 -1.32
CA LEU A 96 -6.27 22.06 -1.36
C LEU A 96 -7.70 22.15 -0.79
N ARG A 97 -8.60 21.24 -1.18
CA ARG A 97 -9.98 21.22 -0.65
C ARG A 97 -10.04 20.99 0.87
N LYS A 98 -9.16 20.15 1.41
CA LYS A 98 -9.04 19.94 2.86
C LYS A 98 -8.41 21.13 3.59
N TYR A 99 -7.77 22.04 2.85
CA TYR A 99 -7.19 23.27 3.36
C TYR A 99 -8.09 24.49 3.22
N VAL A 100 -9.33 24.34 2.72
CA VAL A 100 -10.33 25.41 2.83
C VAL A 100 -10.54 25.74 4.31
N ASP A 101 -10.65 27.03 4.62
CA ASP A 101 -10.69 27.61 5.97
C ASP A 101 -9.40 27.46 6.78
N HIS A 102 -8.30 27.05 6.14
CA HIS A 102 -6.98 26.96 6.75
C HIS A 102 -5.95 27.86 6.07
N GLU A 103 -4.91 28.21 6.82
CA GLU A 103 -3.80 29.02 6.32
C GLU A 103 -2.89 28.21 5.39
N ILE A 104 -2.55 28.80 4.24
CA ILE A 104 -1.63 28.25 3.25
C ILE A 104 -0.63 29.32 2.79
N GLU A 105 0.45 28.88 2.15
CA GLU A 105 1.44 29.75 1.52
C GLU A 105 1.55 29.42 0.03
N LEU A 106 1.49 30.46 -0.81
CA LEU A 106 1.56 30.37 -2.27
C LEU A 106 2.79 31.11 -2.78
N PHE A 107 3.48 30.51 -3.75
CA PHE A 107 4.57 31.15 -4.49
C PHE A 107 4.09 31.46 -5.90
N THR A 108 4.05 32.74 -6.26
CA THR A 108 3.59 33.18 -7.59
C THR A 108 4.75 33.29 -8.58
N ALA A 109 4.44 33.33 -9.88
CA ALA A 109 5.44 33.51 -10.93
C ALA A 109 6.26 34.82 -10.78
N GLY A 110 5.70 35.84 -10.14
CA GLY A 110 6.32 37.14 -9.87
C GLY A 110 7.35 37.15 -8.72
N LYS A 111 7.62 35.99 -8.10
CA LYS A 111 8.43 35.83 -6.87
C LYS A 111 7.79 36.39 -5.58
N ASP A 112 6.52 36.77 -5.63
CA ASP A 112 5.78 37.14 -4.42
C ASP A 112 5.30 35.88 -3.70
N THR A 113 5.57 35.84 -2.39
CA THR A 113 4.99 34.87 -1.45
C THR A 113 3.71 35.45 -0.89
N LEU A 114 2.60 34.72 -1.03
CA LEU A 114 1.30 35.10 -0.50
C LEU A 114 0.89 34.11 0.58
N ARG A 115 0.58 34.63 1.76
CA ARG A 115 0.15 33.85 2.91
C ARG A 115 -1.22 34.33 3.37
N GLY A 116 -2.16 33.39 3.55
CA GLY A 116 -3.53 33.72 3.92
C GLY A 116 -4.40 32.48 4.09
N VAL A 117 -5.64 32.69 4.52
CA VAL A 117 -6.64 31.63 4.67
C VAL A 117 -7.25 31.31 3.32
N LEU A 118 -7.20 30.05 2.90
CA LEU A 118 -7.81 29.59 1.66
C LEU A 118 -9.33 29.52 1.85
N LEU A 119 -10.08 30.33 1.11
CA LEU A 119 -11.55 30.33 1.13
C LEU A 119 -12.15 29.40 0.08
N SER A 120 -11.44 29.17 -1.04
CA SER A 120 -11.92 28.30 -2.11
C SER A 120 -10.78 27.76 -2.96
N ALA A 121 -10.93 26.53 -3.44
CA ALA A 121 -9.93 25.73 -4.15
C ALA A 121 -10.43 25.16 -5.49
N GLY A 122 -11.11 25.99 -6.28
CA GLY A 122 -11.68 25.62 -7.60
C GLY A 122 -10.65 25.72 -8.73
N ASN A 123 -11.06 26.24 -9.91
CA ASN A 123 -10.10 26.62 -10.96
C ASN A 123 -9.22 27.81 -10.53
N GLU A 124 -9.75 28.62 -9.64
CA GLU A 124 -9.09 29.76 -9.02
C GLU A 124 -8.96 29.49 -7.52
N LEU A 125 -7.89 30.00 -6.92
CA LEU A 125 -7.69 30.03 -5.48
C LEU A 125 -8.16 31.37 -4.96
N VAL A 126 -9.01 31.36 -3.94
CA VAL A 126 -9.46 32.57 -3.24
C VAL A 126 -8.84 32.57 -1.85
N LEU A 127 -8.08 33.61 -1.52
CA LEU A 127 -7.40 33.75 -0.23
C LEU A 127 -7.88 35.01 0.48
N SER A 128 -8.06 34.90 1.80
CA SER A 128 -8.16 36.03 2.70
C SER A 128 -6.78 36.30 3.31
N LEU A 129 -6.24 37.48 3.03
CA LEU A 129 -4.94 37.92 3.56
C LEU A 129 -5.10 38.52 4.97
N PRO A 130 -4.03 38.54 5.80
CA PRO A 130 -4.10 39.08 7.17
C PRO A 130 -4.53 40.55 7.27
N ASN A 131 -4.34 41.33 6.20
CA ASN A 131 -4.76 42.74 6.10
C ASN A 131 -6.26 42.89 5.72
N GLY A 132 -7.01 41.80 5.58
CA GLY A 132 -8.42 41.80 5.20
C GLY A 132 -8.68 41.82 3.69
N GLU A 133 -7.65 41.88 2.85
CA GLU A 133 -7.80 41.82 1.41
C GLU A 133 -8.18 40.40 0.95
N ILE A 134 -9.06 40.33 -0.04
CA ILE A 134 -9.39 39.07 -0.73
C ILE A 134 -8.60 39.03 -2.04
N ARG A 135 -7.78 37.99 -2.21
CA ARG A 135 -6.96 37.79 -3.40
C ARG A 135 -7.44 36.54 -4.14
N MET A 136 -7.80 36.71 -5.40
CA MET A 136 -8.18 35.64 -6.31
C MET A 136 -7.08 35.42 -7.34
N LEU A 137 -6.63 34.18 -7.50
CA LEU A 137 -5.50 33.81 -8.35
C LEU A 137 -5.85 32.59 -9.20
N PRO A 138 -5.65 32.63 -10.52
CA PRO A 138 -5.70 31.42 -11.34
C PRO A 138 -4.64 30.41 -10.88
N LYS A 139 -4.99 29.12 -10.79
CA LYS A 139 -4.04 28.06 -10.40
C LYS A 139 -2.77 28.03 -11.27
N LYS A 140 -2.88 28.41 -12.55
CA LYS A 140 -1.75 28.47 -13.50
C LYS A 140 -0.67 29.51 -13.14
N ASP A 141 -1.01 30.52 -12.35
CA ASP A 141 -0.09 31.59 -11.97
C ASP A 141 0.66 31.28 -10.65
N VAL A 142 0.30 30.15 -10.02
CA VAL A 142 0.91 29.61 -8.81
C VAL A 142 2.00 28.61 -9.21
N ARG A 143 3.24 28.88 -8.80
CA ARG A 143 4.39 27.99 -9.05
C ARG A 143 4.50 26.86 -8.02
N ALA A 144 4.25 27.17 -6.77
CA ALA A 144 4.35 26.21 -5.67
C ALA A 144 3.38 26.59 -4.55
N MET A 145 3.04 25.61 -3.73
CA MET A 145 2.15 25.76 -2.58
C MET A 145 2.75 25.03 -1.40
N ASN A 146 2.80 25.69 -0.25
CA ASN A 146 3.20 25.11 1.01
C ASN A 146 1.99 24.94 1.91
N PHE A 147 1.89 23.76 2.49
CA PHE A 147 0.89 23.40 3.49
C PHE A 147 1.60 23.11 4.81
N PRO A 148 1.10 23.61 5.95
CA PRO A 148 1.77 23.43 7.25
C PRO A 148 1.96 21.96 7.67
N ARG A 149 1.07 21.06 7.23
CA ARG A 149 1.12 19.62 7.48
C ARG A 149 0.36 18.86 6.39
N LEU A 150 0.25 17.54 6.49
CA LEU A 150 -0.72 16.80 5.69
C LEU A 150 -2.08 16.81 6.41
N PRO A 151 -3.20 17.14 5.74
CA PRO A 151 -4.53 17.05 6.32
C PRO A 151 -4.84 15.63 6.79
N GLU A 152 -5.55 15.53 7.92
CA GLU A 152 -5.99 14.24 8.45
C GLU A 152 -7.06 13.59 7.54
N GLY A 153 -7.10 12.25 7.58
CA GLY A 153 -8.05 11.47 6.78
C GLY A 153 -7.74 11.43 5.28
N LEU A 154 -6.56 11.91 4.87
CA LEU A 154 -6.06 11.72 3.52
C LEU A 154 -5.40 10.35 3.37
N ILE A 155 -5.91 9.56 2.42
CA ILE A 155 -5.42 8.22 2.12
C ILE A 155 -4.37 8.34 1.01
N THR A 156 -3.10 8.19 1.38
CA THR A 156 -1.96 8.35 0.46
C THR A 156 -1.63 7.09 -0.33
N ARG A 157 -2.24 5.96 0.05
CA ARG A 157 -2.03 4.64 -0.55
C ARG A 157 -3.34 3.87 -0.57
N PRO A 158 -3.59 2.99 -1.57
CA PRO A 158 -4.82 2.20 -1.62
C PRO A 158 -5.09 1.53 -0.28
N THR A 159 -6.30 1.70 0.25
CA THR A 159 -6.68 1.21 1.57
C THR A 159 -8.08 0.63 1.55
N LEU A 160 -8.22 -0.61 2.03
CA LEU A 160 -9.52 -1.20 2.33
C LEU A 160 -9.91 -0.88 3.77
N VAL A 161 -11.14 -0.40 3.97
CA VAL A 161 -11.69 -0.03 5.27
C VAL A 161 -12.89 -0.92 5.58
N TRP A 162 -12.86 -1.54 6.75
CA TRP A 162 -13.88 -2.50 7.16
C TRP A 162 -14.46 -2.11 8.51
N LEU A 163 -15.78 -2.00 8.60
CA LEU A 163 -16.45 -2.00 9.89
C LEU A 163 -16.70 -3.45 10.29
N VAL A 164 -16.11 -3.87 11.41
CA VAL A 164 -16.20 -5.25 11.88
C VAL A 164 -16.70 -5.29 13.31
N ARG A 165 -17.39 -6.35 13.67
CA ARG A 165 -17.85 -6.62 15.04
C ARG A 165 -17.25 -7.93 15.54
N SER A 166 -16.66 -7.89 16.73
CA SER A 166 -16.22 -9.08 17.45
C SER A 166 -16.96 -9.27 18.77
N ASN A 167 -17.29 -10.51 19.14
CA ASN A 167 -17.94 -10.80 20.42
C ASN A 167 -16.95 -10.89 21.60
N LYS A 168 -15.63 -10.93 21.33
CA LYS A 168 -14.56 -11.02 22.33
C LYS A 168 -13.31 -10.27 21.87
N LYS A 169 -12.50 -9.81 22.84
CA LYS A 169 -11.17 -9.26 22.56
C LYS A 169 -10.20 -10.43 22.35
N GLN A 170 -9.61 -10.53 21.16
CA GLN A 170 -8.61 -11.56 20.84
C GLN A 170 -7.79 -11.14 19.62
N ASP A 171 -6.66 -11.80 19.41
CA ASP A 171 -5.88 -11.65 18.20
C ASP A 171 -6.45 -12.56 17.11
N HIS A 172 -6.65 -12.01 15.92
CA HIS A 172 -7.16 -12.71 14.76
C HIS A 172 -6.10 -12.75 13.67
N ARG A 173 -5.92 -13.92 13.07
CA ARG A 173 -5.41 -14.05 11.71
C ARG A 173 -6.56 -13.70 10.78
N ILE A 174 -6.48 -12.53 10.15
CA ILE A 174 -7.47 -12.04 9.20
C ILE A 174 -6.91 -12.21 7.81
N GLU A 175 -7.67 -12.89 6.98
CA GLU A 175 -7.38 -13.09 5.57
C GLU A 175 -8.23 -12.14 4.75
N THR A 176 -7.58 -11.42 3.84
CA THR A 176 -8.22 -10.68 2.78
C THR A 176 -7.83 -11.30 1.45
N GLU A 177 -8.83 -11.57 0.61
CA GLU A 177 -8.66 -12.13 -0.72
C GLU A 177 -9.27 -11.15 -1.74
N TYR A 178 -8.57 -10.89 -2.83
CA TYR A 178 -9.05 -10.00 -3.87
C TYR A 178 -8.36 -10.27 -5.22
N LEU A 179 -9.06 -9.93 -6.30
CA LEU A 179 -8.50 -9.85 -7.64
C LEU A 179 -7.86 -8.47 -7.85
N THR A 180 -6.78 -8.45 -8.62
CA THR A 180 -6.14 -7.22 -9.08
C THR A 180 -5.68 -7.38 -10.52
N LYS A 181 -5.57 -6.24 -11.21
CA LYS A 181 -4.84 -6.14 -12.47
C LYS A 181 -3.40 -5.69 -12.22
N GLY A 182 -2.63 -5.59 -13.29
CA GLY A 182 -1.25 -5.10 -13.28
C GLY A 182 -0.22 -6.17 -12.95
N LEU A 183 -0.57 -7.45 -12.98
CA LEU A 183 0.37 -8.55 -12.82
C LEU A 183 0.29 -9.45 -14.05
N ASN A 184 1.44 -9.72 -14.67
CA ASN A 184 1.57 -10.64 -15.78
C ASN A 184 2.76 -11.57 -15.53
N TRP A 185 2.72 -12.74 -16.16
CA TRP A 185 3.85 -13.64 -16.21
C TRP A 185 3.99 -14.20 -17.62
N HIS A 186 5.20 -14.59 -17.97
CA HIS A 186 5.48 -15.30 -19.21
C HIS A 186 6.63 -16.30 -18.97
N THR A 187 6.80 -17.23 -19.90
CA THR A 187 7.87 -18.23 -19.83
C THR A 187 8.48 -18.46 -21.19
N GLU A 188 9.80 -18.35 -21.24
CA GLU A 188 10.62 -18.67 -22.39
C GLU A 188 11.22 -20.06 -22.21
N TYR A 189 11.18 -20.86 -23.28
CA TYR A 189 11.78 -22.17 -23.33
C TYR A 189 12.82 -22.22 -24.45
N VAL A 190 14.03 -22.68 -24.13
CA VAL A 190 15.09 -22.96 -25.10
C VAL A 190 15.38 -24.44 -25.05
N SER A 191 15.27 -25.10 -26.19
CA SER A 191 15.56 -26.53 -26.33
C SER A 191 16.72 -26.74 -27.29
N ILE A 192 17.70 -27.54 -26.90
CA ILE A 192 18.87 -27.88 -27.71
C ILE A 192 18.90 -29.40 -27.89
N LEU A 193 18.96 -29.86 -29.13
CA LEU A 193 19.13 -31.27 -29.47
C LEU A 193 20.62 -31.60 -29.61
N ASN A 194 20.99 -32.84 -29.30
CA ASN A 194 22.31 -33.35 -29.66
C ASN A 194 22.39 -33.66 -31.17
N ASP A 195 23.60 -33.79 -31.72
CA ASP A 195 23.83 -34.04 -33.15
C ASP A 195 23.12 -35.28 -33.71
N ALA A 196 22.90 -36.28 -32.84
CA ALA A 196 22.22 -37.52 -33.20
C ALA A 196 20.68 -37.46 -33.03
N GLU A 197 20.12 -36.31 -32.66
CA GLU A 197 18.68 -36.07 -32.44
C GLU A 197 18.00 -37.05 -31.47
N THR A 198 18.76 -37.57 -30.50
CA THR A 198 18.32 -38.60 -29.53
C THR A 198 18.18 -38.08 -28.10
N LYS A 199 18.71 -36.89 -27.82
CA LYS A 199 18.65 -36.23 -26.51
C LYS A 199 18.33 -34.76 -26.70
N MET A 200 17.55 -34.21 -25.76
CA MET A 200 17.13 -32.81 -25.75
C MET A 200 17.36 -32.22 -24.37
N ASP A 201 18.09 -31.11 -24.30
CA ASP A 201 18.23 -30.28 -23.12
C ASP A 201 17.23 -29.12 -23.22
N ILE A 202 16.38 -28.96 -22.21
CA ILE A 202 15.41 -27.85 -22.13
C ILE A 202 15.78 -26.96 -20.96
N THR A 203 15.91 -25.66 -21.22
CA THR A 203 16.00 -24.61 -20.20
C THR A 203 14.77 -23.72 -20.28
N ALA A 204 14.21 -23.37 -19.13
CA ALA A 204 13.05 -22.51 -19.02
C ALA A 204 13.34 -21.33 -18.08
N TRP A 205 12.86 -20.14 -18.45
CA TRP A 205 12.90 -18.95 -17.62
C TRP A 205 11.49 -18.41 -17.44
N VAL A 206 11.11 -18.15 -16.19
CA VAL A 206 9.81 -17.53 -15.86
C VAL A 206 10.06 -16.09 -15.45
N SER A 207 9.36 -15.18 -16.11
CA SER A 207 9.38 -13.75 -15.80
C SER A 207 8.04 -13.33 -15.26
N VAL A 208 8.05 -12.51 -14.20
CA VAL A 208 6.85 -11.91 -13.60
C VAL A 208 7.00 -10.40 -13.60
N GLU A 209 6.00 -9.71 -14.12
CA GLU A 209 5.92 -8.25 -14.16
C GLU A 209 4.87 -7.77 -13.18
N ASN A 210 5.25 -6.88 -12.26
CA ASN A 210 4.35 -6.29 -11.27
C ASN A 210 4.21 -4.77 -11.46
N ASN A 211 3.08 -4.39 -12.03
CA ASN A 211 2.55 -3.03 -12.18
C ASN A 211 1.24 -2.84 -11.37
N SER A 212 0.93 -3.72 -10.41
CA SER A 212 -0.31 -3.67 -9.62
C SER A 212 -0.36 -2.52 -8.60
N GLY A 213 0.79 -1.88 -8.35
CA GLY A 213 0.92 -0.79 -7.38
C GLY A 213 1.08 -1.24 -5.92
N ALA A 214 1.16 -2.55 -5.67
CA ALA A 214 1.51 -3.13 -4.38
C ALA A 214 2.82 -3.91 -4.45
N ILE A 215 3.50 -3.99 -3.30
CA ILE A 215 4.69 -4.82 -3.09
C ILE A 215 4.24 -6.05 -2.29
N TYR A 216 4.66 -7.23 -2.75
CA TYR A 216 4.35 -8.51 -2.12
C TYR A 216 5.67 -9.06 -1.54
N HIS A 217 5.67 -9.41 -0.25
CA HIS A 217 6.84 -9.87 0.52
C HIS A 217 6.64 -11.29 1.03
#